data_AF-A0A970U165-F1
#
_entry.id   AF-A0A970U165-F1
#
_cell.length_a   1.000
_cell.length_b   1.000
_cell.length_c   1.000
_cell.angle_alpha   90.00
_cell.angle_beta   90.00
_cell.angle_gamma   90.00
#
_symmetry.space_group_name_H-M   'P 1'
#
loop_
_entity.id
_entity.type
_entity.pdbx_description
1 polymer ?
#
loop_
_entity_poly.entity_id
_entity_poly.type
_entity_poly.pdbx_seq_one_letter_code
_entity_poly.pdbx_strand_id
1 'polypeptide(L)'
;GPCAIGLVQLIREKHPEIPLVVMSPIYSPPRETARMTDLSLTLEEMRVILADVVDACRQYGDRNIHYMDGLALFGPAERAYLPDQLHPNDAGQPVMAAHFIRNLTSLVGETIR
;
A
#
# COMPACT_ATOMS: atom_id res chain seq x y z
N GLY A 1 -6.88 -11.07 0.69
CA GLY A 1 -5.82 -12.07 0.92
C GLY A 1 -5.49 -12.84 -0.34
N PRO A 2 -6.27 -13.88 -0.71
CA PRO A 2 -5.86 -14.86 -1.72
C PRO A 2 -5.60 -14.27 -3.11
N CYS A 3 -6.42 -13.32 -3.56
CA CYS A 3 -6.21 -12.65 -4.85
C CYS A 3 -4.90 -11.86 -4.91
N ALA A 4 -4.49 -11.23 -3.80
CA ALA A 4 -3.24 -10.48 -3.74
C ALA A 4 -2.02 -11.43 -3.77
N ILE A 5 -2.08 -12.55 -3.05
CA ILE A 5 -1.04 -13.60 -3.11
C ILE A 5 -0.90 -14.14 -4.54
N GLY A 6 -2.01 -14.49 -5.18
CA GLY A 6 -2.00 -14.97 -6.56
C GLY A 6 -1.41 -13.95 -7.54
N LEU A 7 -1.73 -12.66 -7.37
CA LEU A 7 -1.14 -11.60 -8.19
C LEU A 7 0.38 -11.49 -7.98
N VAL A 8 0.86 -11.54 -6.74
CA VAL A 8 2.31 -11.54 -6.43
C VAL A 8 2.99 -12.73 -7.11
N GLN A 9 2.41 -13.92 -7.01
CA GLN A 9 2.95 -15.13 -7.65
C GLN A 9 3.05 -14.98 -9.17
N LEU A 10 1.99 -14.48 -9.82
CA LEU A 10 1.98 -14.22 -11.27
C LEU A 10 3.07 -13.23 -11.70
N ILE A 11 3.32 -12.17 -10.91
CA ILE A 11 4.42 -11.23 -11.18
C ILE A 11 5.76 -11.97 -11.07
N ARG A 12 5.94 -12.79 -10.02
CA ARG A 12 7.17 -13.55 -9.77
C ARG A 12 7.49 -14.59 -10.84
N GLU A 13 6.50 -15.13 -11.54
CA GLU A 13 6.71 -16.05 -12.68
C GLU A 13 7.58 -15.43 -13.79
N LYS A 14 7.48 -14.11 -14.01
CA LYS A 14 8.25 -13.39 -15.03
C LYS A 14 9.35 -12.50 -14.45
N HIS A 15 9.22 -12.12 -13.18
CA HIS A 15 10.12 -11.20 -12.50
C HIS A 15 10.54 -11.75 -11.13
N PRO A 16 11.34 -12.83 -11.10
CA PRO A 16 11.64 -13.56 -9.87
C PRO A 16 12.35 -12.70 -8.81
N GLU A 17 13.24 -11.81 -9.22
CA GLU A 17 14.13 -11.09 -8.30
C GLU A 17 13.91 -9.56 -8.25
N ILE A 18 13.05 -8.99 -9.10
CA ILE A 18 12.87 -7.52 -9.10
C ILE A 18 12.29 -7.07 -7.74
N PRO A 19 12.78 -5.99 -7.12
CA PRO A 19 12.13 -5.48 -5.92
C PRO A 19 10.66 -5.16 -6.19
N LEU A 20 9.76 -5.69 -5.36
CA LEU A 20 8.32 -5.52 -5.47
C LEU A 20 7.79 -4.85 -4.21
N VAL A 21 7.10 -3.73 -4.37
CA VAL A 21 6.44 -3.02 -3.26
C VAL A 21 4.94 -3.23 -3.36
N VAL A 22 4.35 -3.80 -2.30
CA VAL A 22 2.89 -3.83 -2.12
C VAL A 22 2.53 -2.64 -1.23
N MET A 23 1.76 -1.72 -1.80
CA MET A 23 1.30 -0.52 -1.12
C MET A 23 -0.18 -0.65 -0.78
N SER A 24 -0.53 -0.35 0.46
CA SER A 24 -1.93 -0.39 0.91
C SER A 24 -2.68 0.92 0.62
N PRO A 25 -4.02 0.93 0.69
CA PRO A 25 -4.81 2.12 0.37
C PRO A 25 -4.46 3.35 1.20
N ILE A 26 -4.46 4.51 0.55
CA ILE A 26 -4.36 5.83 1.22
C ILE A 26 -5.60 6.13 2.08
N TYR A 27 -5.55 7.21 2.86
CA TYR A 27 -6.65 7.64 3.71
C TYR A 27 -7.89 8.05 2.92
N SER A 28 -9.06 7.55 3.32
CA SER A 28 -10.37 8.06 2.86
C SER A 28 -11.35 8.05 4.04
N PRO A 29 -11.68 9.21 4.65
CA PRO A 29 -12.45 9.28 5.90
C PRO A 29 -13.69 8.38 5.98
N PRO A 30 -14.58 8.34 4.98
CA PRO A 30 -15.82 7.56 5.08
C PRO A 30 -15.60 6.04 4.96
N ARG A 31 -14.37 5.58 4.70
CA ARG A 31 -14.05 4.17 4.42
C ARG A 31 -13.03 3.57 5.39
N GLU A 32 -12.49 4.36 6.32
CA GLU A 32 -11.51 3.86 7.29
C GLU A 32 -12.10 2.75 8.16
N THR A 33 -13.29 2.99 8.72
CA THR A 33 -13.93 2.09 9.69
C THR A 33 -15.34 1.65 9.28
N ALA A 34 -15.92 2.27 8.25
CA ALA A 34 -17.26 1.95 7.77
C ALA A 34 -17.21 1.09 6.51
N ARG A 35 -17.93 -0.04 6.56
CA ARG A 35 -18.15 -0.90 5.41
C ARG A 35 -19.23 -0.29 4.52
N MET A 36 -19.01 -0.29 3.20
CA MET A 36 -19.99 0.18 2.22
C MET A 36 -21.14 -0.82 2.02
N THR A 37 -20.86 -2.11 2.22
CA THR A 37 -21.80 -3.23 2.24
C THR A 37 -21.31 -4.29 3.24
N ASP A 38 -22.18 -5.23 3.63
CA ASP A 38 -21.82 -6.33 4.55
C ASP A 38 -20.65 -7.21 4.06
N LEU A 39 -20.37 -7.19 2.74
CA LEU A 39 -19.29 -7.95 2.11
C LEU A 39 -18.04 -7.10 1.84
N SER A 40 -18.13 -5.78 1.93
CA SER A 40 -17.00 -4.88 1.69
C SER A 40 -16.05 -4.85 2.89
N LEU A 41 -14.75 -4.71 2.64
CA LEU A 41 -13.76 -4.44 3.67
C LEU A 41 -13.68 -2.94 3.96
N THR A 42 -13.32 -2.57 5.19
CA THR A 42 -12.85 -1.22 5.49
C THR A 42 -11.42 -1.03 4.99
N LEU A 43 -10.96 0.22 4.89
CA LEU A 43 -9.57 0.49 4.50
C LEU A 43 -8.58 0.03 5.58
N GLU A 44 -8.93 0.13 6.86
CA GLU A 44 -8.10 -0.44 7.94
C GLU A 44 -7.91 -1.96 7.77
N GLU A 45 -9.00 -2.68 7.49
CA GLU A 45 -8.95 -4.14 7.23
C GLU A 45 -8.12 -4.45 5.99
N MET A 46 -8.24 -3.66 4.92
CA MET A 46 -7.43 -3.84 3.72
C MET A 46 -5.93 -3.63 4.01
N ARG A 47 -5.55 -2.65 4.84
CA ARG A 47 -4.13 -2.41 5.20
C ARG A 47 -3.56 -3.59 5.97
N VAL A 48 -4.30 -4.11 6.96
CA VAL A 48 -3.90 -5.32 7.71
C VAL A 48 -3.73 -6.51 6.76
N ILE A 49 -4.73 -6.79 5.92
CA ILE A 49 -4.69 -7.91 4.99
C ILE A 49 -3.50 -7.83 4.03
N LEU A 50 -3.16 -6.64 3.53
CA LEU A 50 -2.04 -6.48 2.60
C LEU A 50 -0.67 -6.60 3.30
N ALA A 51 -0.56 -6.15 4.55
CA ALA A 51 0.63 -6.40 5.36
C ALA A 51 0.82 -7.90 5.60
N ASP A 52 -0.23 -8.61 6.01
CA ASP A 52 -0.22 -10.06 6.23
C ASP A 52 0.17 -10.84 4.96
N VAL A 53 -0.27 -10.38 3.79
CA VAL A 53 0.10 -10.98 2.49
C VAL A 53 1.60 -10.87 2.25
N VAL A 54 2.19 -9.69 2.49
CA VAL A 54 3.63 -9.49 2.31
C VAL A 54 4.42 -10.35 3.29
N ASP A 55 4.00 -10.40 4.55
CA ASP A 55 4.66 -11.21 5.57
C ASP A 55 4.56 -12.71 5.29
N ALA A 56 3.41 -13.18 4.79
CA ALA A 56 3.28 -14.55 4.31
C ALA A 56 4.23 -14.82 3.14
N CYS A 57 4.29 -13.96 2.11
CA CYS A 57 5.23 -14.12 1.00
C CYS A 57 6.69 -14.20 1.48
N ARG A 58 7.09 -13.37 2.45
CA ARG A 58 8.42 -13.42 3.08
C ARG A 58 8.66 -14.73 3.83
N GLN A 59 7.68 -15.20 4.60
CA GLN A 59 7.75 -16.48 5.32
C GLN A 59 7.97 -17.66 4.36
N TYR A 60 7.42 -17.57 3.14
CA TYR A 60 7.60 -18.57 2.08
C TYR A 60 8.78 -18.29 1.13
N GLY A 61 9.67 -17.36 1.49
CA GLY A 61 10.98 -17.19 0.86
C GLY A 61 11.15 -16.02 -0.10
N ASP A 62 10.13 -15.18 -0.32
CA ASP A 62 10.29 -13.96 -1.12
C ASP A 62 11.08 -12.90 -0.33
N ARG A 63 12.34 -12.70 -0.69
CA ARG A 63 13.25 -11.75 -0.02
C ARG A 63 13.19 -10.33 -0.60
N ASN A 64 12.57 -10.16 -1.76
CA ASN A 64 12.56 -8.90 -2.50
C ASN A 64 11.14 -8.30 -2.56
N ILE A 65 10.28 -8.63 -1.59
CA ILE A 65 8.95 -8.05 -1.43
C ILE A 65 8.91 -7.15 -0.19
N HIS A 66 8.35 -5.96 -0.37
CA HIS A 66 8.29 -4.90 0.63
C HIS A 66 6.87 -4.43 0.81
N TYR A 67 6.49 -4.11 2.05
CA TYR A 67 5.22 -3.48 2.37
C TYR A 67 5.42 -1.97 2.53
N MET A 68 4.49 -1.18 2.01
CA MET A 68 4.41 0.26 2.23
C MET A 68 3.00 0.60 2.73
N ASP A 69 2.93 1.19 3.92
CA ASP A 69 1.66 1.68 4.48
C ASP A 69 1.18 2.90 3.69
N GLY A 70 -0.01 2.82 3.09
CA GLY A 70 -0.63 3.93 2.36
C GLY A 70 -0.84 5.19 3.21
N LEU A 71 -0.96 5.07 4.54
CA LEU A 71 -1.05 6.22 5.43
C LEU A 71 0.25 7.01 5.52
N ALA A 72 1.40 6.39 5.25
CA ALA A 72 2.69 7.07 5.17
C ALA A 72 2.83 7.93 3.90
N LEU A 73 1.97 7.69 2.90
CA LEU A 73 1.90 8.49 1.66
C LEU A 73 0.87 9.60 1.78
N PHE A 74 -0.31 9.26 2.29
CA PHE A 74 -1.43 10.18 2.39
C PHE A 74 -2.34 9.76 3.53
N GLY A 75 -2.14 10.39 4.68
CA GLY A 75 -2.84 10.09 5.91
C GLY A 75 -3.94 11.10 6.23
N PRO A 76 -4.47 11.05 7.47
CA PRO A 76 -5.48 12.00 7.93
C PRO A 76 -5.03 13.47 7.89
N ALA A 77 -3.72 13.73 7.99
CA ALA A 77 -3.16 15.08 7.93
C ALA A 77 -3.35 15.73 6.55
N GLU A 78 -3.39 14.94 5.48
CA GLU A 78 -3.55 15.39 4.11
C GLU A 78 -5.03 15.49 3.67
N ARG A 79 -6.00 15.29 4.58
CA ARG A 79 -7.43 15.29 4.28
C ARG A 79 -7.91 16.52 3.49
N ALA A 80 -7.31 17.69 3.71
CA ALA A 80 -7.66 18.92 3.02
C ALA A 80 -7.51 18.83 1.48
N TYR A 81 -6.69 17.90 1.00
CA TYR A 81 -6.48 17.65 -0.42
C TYR A 81 -7.44 16.63 -1.04
N LEU A 82 -8.40 16.09 -0.27
CA LEU A 82 -9.39 15.10 -0.71
C LEU A 82 -10.79 15.73 -0.88
N PRO A 83 -11.08 16.47 -1.97
CA PRO A 83 -12.35 17.19 -2.13
C PRO A 83 -13.58 16.27 -2.12
N ASP A 84 -13.44 15.04 -2.61
CA ASP A 84 -14.48 14.01 -2.60
C ASP A 84 -14.27 12.95 -1.50
N GLN A 85 -13.36 13.24 -0.56
CA GLN A 85 -12.95 12.36 0.52
C GLN A 85 -12.27 11.06 0.06
N LEU A 86 -11.77 11.00 -1.18
CA LEU A 86 -11.14 9.81 -1.74
C LEU A 86 -9.91 10.12 -2.61
N HIS A 87 -10.01 11.04 -3.56
CA HIS A 87 -8.95 11.30 -4.54
C HIS A 87 -8.17 12.58 -4.17
N PRO A 88 -6.82 12.52 -4.14
CA PRO A 88 -6.02 13.73 -4.05
C PRO A 88 -6.27 14.66 -5.25
N ASN A 89 -6.55 15.93 -4.97
CA ASN A 89 -6.63 16.98 -5.98
C ASN A 89 -5.24 17.34 -6.54
N ASP A 90 -5.19 18.27 -7.49
CA ASP A 90 -3.95 18.71 -8.14
C ASP A 90 -2.87 19.19 -7.17
N ALA A 91 -3.26 19.79 -6.03
CA ALA A 91 -2.32 20.21 -4.99
C ALA A 91 -1.87 19.05 -4.08
N GLY A 92 -2.70 18.01 -3.93
CA GLY A 92 -2.39 16.79 -3.18
C GLY A 92 -1.46 15.83 -3.92
N GLN A 93 -1.55 15.75 -5.25
CA GLN A 93 -0.69 14.90 -6.08
C GLN A 93 0.82 15.10 -5.81
N PRO A 94 1.39 16.33 -5.81
CA PRO A 94 2.81 16.53 -5.52
C PRO A 94 3.18 16.21 -4.07
N VAL A 95 2.26 16.39 -3.11
CA VAL A 95 2.48 16.00 -1.71
C VAL A 95 2.62 14.48 -1.60
N MET A 96 1.69 13.74 -2.20
CA MET A 96 1.73 12.28 -2.24
C MET A 96 3.00 11.77 -2.92
N ALA A 97 3.41 12.39 -4.03
CA ALA A 97 4.65 12.04 -4.73
C ALA A 97 5.90 12.26 -3.85
N ALA A 98 5.98 13.40 -3.14
CA ALA A 98 7.09 13.69 -2.23
C ALA A 98 7.16 12.69 -1.07
N HIS A 99 6.01 12.28 -0.53
CA HIS A 99 5.94 11.24 0.49
C HIS A 99 6.35 9.88 -0.08
N PHE A 100 5.89 9.51 -1.28
CA PHE A 100 6.28 8.26 -1.93
C PHE A 100 7.80 8.15 -2.10
N ILE A 101 8.46 9.18 -2.66
CA ILE A 101 9.92 9.19 -2.87
C ILE A 101 10.67 9.06 -1.55
N ARG A 102 10.21 9.75 -0.50
CA ARG A 102 10.80 9.67 0.84
C ARG A 102 10.72 8.26 1.40
N ASN A 103 9.52 7.66 1.39
CA ASN A 103 9.30 6.32 1.93
C ASN A 103 10.01 5.24 1.10
N LEU A 104 10.03 5.37 -0.23
CA LEU A 104 10.72 4.43 -1.11
C LEU A 104 12.23 4.45 -0.88
N THR A 105 12.82 5.63 -0.67
CA THR A 105 14.27 5.76 -0.41
C THR A 105 14.66 5.06 0.90
N SER A 106 13.81 5.14 1.93
CA SER A 106 13.98 4.39 3.17
C SER A 106 13.91 2.87 2.95
N LEU A 107 12.97 2.39 2.13
CA LEU A 107 12.78 0.95 1.86
C LEU A 107 13.89 0.34 0.97
N VAL A 108 14.30 1.03 -0.09
CA VAL A 108 15.28 0.52 -1.06
C VAL A 108 16.73 0.77 -0.59
N GLY A 109 16.95 1.78 0.25
CA GLY A 109 18.25 2.03 0.90
C GLY A 109 18.71 0.89 1.81
N GLU A 110 17.79 0.07 2.31
CA GLU A 110 18.07 -1.16 3.08
C GLU A 110 18.43 -2.36 2.18
N THR A 111 18.07 -2.34 0.89
CA THR A 111 18.30 -3.45 -0.07
C THR A 111 19.67 -3.37 -0.78
N ILE A 112 20.38 -2.23 -0.71
CA ILE A 112 21.70 -2.00 -1.33
C ILE A 112 22.86 -2.08 -0.30
N ARG A 113 22.57 -2.48 0.95
CA ARG A 113 23.60 -2.80 1.96
C ARG A 113 23.72 -4.29 2.17
#